data_AF-A0A2M8YIC2-F1
#
_entry.id   AF-A0A2M8YIC2-F1
#
_cell.length_a   1.000
_cell.length_b   1.000
_cell.length_c   1.000
_cell.angle_alpha   90.00
_cell.angle_beta   90.00
_cell.angle_gamma   90.00
#
_symmetry.space_group_name_H-M   'P 1'
#
loop_
_entity.id
_entity.type
_entity.pdbx_description
1 polymer ?
#
loop_
_entity_poly.entity_id
_entity_poly.type
_entity_poly.pdbx_seq_one_letter_code
_entity_poly.pdbx_strand_id
1 'polypeptide(L)'
;MLSLKTASLWPLPARLACAALAGMLAAALLHVVWLAGLMAAVQLAQGEEARLRADYLVAQARASQLPQWRAQQRQAGAELALLEQQLPDQQAMAALLTDINAAGQSRGLQFSLFKPGAARPQVPYVALPITIQLRGGYHAMGALLADLARLPRIVTVHALALTLGKDRLLTLDAVLQAYRLPEAGELAAQAALAPKAGAPAVTPIWRPLAAVAPYPYEAVALADPFNALPPAPAPGPRGSVAGPDPRRMREALESVALPAISMVGSVQQDGRLSALLLAGQRVYRVAVGQYLGQDHGVVTDISEQAVQYRELLREADGPWRERRGSLALQVAGASPKTSLPEAAP
;
A
#
# COMPACT_ATOMS: atom_id res chain seq x y z
N MET A 1 46.60 -43.36 79.37
CA MET A 1 47.00 -42.41 78.31
C MET A 1 48.04 -43.08 77.43
N LEU A 2 47.63 -43.62 76.28
CA LEU A 2 48.48 -44.33 75.33
C LEU A 2 49.23 -43.29 74.48
N SER A 3 50.45 -42.96 74.88
CA SER A 3 51.29 -41.99 74.19
C SER A 3 52.19 -42.71 73.16
N LEU A 4 52.21 -42.21 71.93
CA LEU A 4 53.03 -42.71 70.80
C LEU A 4 54.55 -42.76 71.09
N LYS A 5 55.00 -42.21 72.22
CA LYS A 5 56.39 -42.24 72.70
C LYS A 5 56.83 -43.54 73.40
N THR A 6 55.92 -44.41 73.85
CA THR A 6 56.27 -45.66 74.59
C THR A 6 56.01 -46.95 73.80
N ALA A 7 55.94 -46.87 72.46
CA ALA A 7 55.65 -48.02 71.60
C ALA A 7 56.72 -49.14 71.64
N SER A 8 57.95 -48.83 72.09
CA SER A 8 59.08 -49.76 72.11
C SER A 8 59.10 -50.73 73.32
N LEU A 9 58.35 -50.44 74.39
CA LEU A 9 58.44 -51.13 75.70
C LEU A 9 57.30 -52.14 75.98
N TRP A 10 56.49 -52.50 74.99
CA TRP A 10 55.35 -53.41 75.17
C TRP A 10 55.71 -54.90 75.20
N PRO A 11 54.97 -55.74 75.98
CA PRO A 11 55.16 -57.18 76.00
C PRO A 11 54.92 -57.78 74.60
N LEU A 12 55.76 -58.76 74.22
CA LEU A 12 55.83 -59.35 72.88
C LEU A 12 54.47 -59.72 72.23
N PRO A 13 53.49 -60.35 72.93
CA PRO A 13 52.22 -60.72 72.29
C PRO A 13 51.38 -59.51 71.84
N ALA A 14 51.40 -58.40 72.58
CA ALA A 14 50.65 -57.19 72.22
C ALA A 14 51.23 -56.51 70.96
N ARG A 15 52.57 -56.56 70.79
CA ARG A 15 53.25 -56.02 69.60
C ARG A 15 52.91 -56.80 68.33
N LEU A 16 52.87 -58.14 68.43
CA LEU A 16 52.51 -59.01 67.30
C LEU A 16 51.03 -58.83 66.92
N ALA A 17 50.13 -58.71 67.90
CA ALA A 17 48.71 -58.46 67.63
C ALA A 17 48.49 -57.11 66.91
N CYS A 18 49.12 -56.03 67.38
CA CYS A 18 49.03 -54.73 66.70
C CYS A 18 49.68 -54.73 65.31
N ALA A 19 50.80 -55.44 65.12
CA ALA A 19 51.44 -55.57 63.81
C ALA A 19 50.58 -56.36 62.82
N ALA A 20 49.94 -57.45 63.26
CA ALA A 20 49.02 -58.23 62.42
C ALA A 20 47.79 -57.42 62.02
N LEU A 21 47.21 -56.66 62.97
CA LEU A 21 46.05 -55.81 62.71
C LEU A 21 46.41 -54.66 61.76
N ALA A 22 47.56 -54.01 61.94
CA ALA A 22 48.06 -53.00 61.01
C ALA A 22 48.35 -53.57 59.62
N GLY A 23 48.92 -54.78 59.52
CA GLY A 23 49.15 -55.47 58.25
C GLY A 23 47.85 -55.83 57.53
N MET A 24 46.84 -56.31 58.25
CA MET A 24 45.51 -56.60 57.69
C MET A 24 44.83 -55.31 57.20
N LEU A 25 44.94 -54.22 57.95
CA LEU A 25 44.38 -52.92 57.57
C LEU A 25 45.08 -52.34 56.34
N ALA A 26 46.41 -52.47 56.25
CA ALA A 26 47.19 -52.08 55.08
C ALA A 26 46.83 -52.92 53.85
N ALA A 27 46.68 -54.24 53.99
CA ALA A 27 46.26 -55.13 52.90
C ALA A 27 44.82 -54.82 52.43
N ALA A 28 43.90 -54.57 53.36
CA ALA A 28 42.54 -54.14 53.03
C ALA A 28 42.52 -52.79 52.28
N LEU A 29 43.33 -51.82 52.72
CA LEU A 29 43.51 -50.54 52.04
C LEU A 29 44.06 -50.72 50.62
N LEU A 30 45.11 -51.54 50.46
CA LEU A 30 45.70 -51.84 49.15
C LEU A 30 44.68 -52.50 48.22
N HIS A 31 43.89 -53.45 48.74
CA HIS A 31 42.83 -54.12 47.99
C HIS A 31 41.70 -53.16 47.60
N VAL A 32 41.27 -52.26 48.48
CA VAL A 32 40.27 -51.22 48.16
C VAL A 32 40.79 -50.26 47.11
N VAL A 33 42.05 -49.82 47.20
CA VAL A 33 42.68 -48.95 46.18
C VAL A 33 42.77 -49.67 44.83
N TRP A 34 43.13 -50.95 44.83
CA TRP A 34 43.13 -51.78 43.61
C TRP A 34 41.74 -51.89 43.00
N LEU A 35 40.71 -52.23 43.80
CA LEU A 35 39.33 -52.36 43.33
C LEU A 35 38.78 -51.03 42.80
N ALA A 36 39.09 -49.93 43.49
CA ALA A 36 38.71 -48.59 43.07
C ALA A 36 39.34 -48.23 41.72
N GLY A 37 40.60 -48.62 41.48
CA GLY A 37 41.27 -48.45 40.19
C GLY A 37 40.58 -49.22 39.05
N LEU A 38 40.21 -50.48 39.30
CA LEU A 38 39.47 -51.30 38.32
C LEU A 38 38.08 -50.71 38.02
N MET A 39 37.35 -50.29 39.06
CA MET A 39 36.04 -49.64 38.88
C MET A 39 36.15 -48.32 38.11
N ALA A 40 37.16 -47.51 38.38
CA ALA A 40 37.39 -46.25 37.66
C ALA A 40 37.69 -46.49 36.17
N ALA A 41 38.47 -47.52 35.83
CA ALA A 41 38.74 -47.90 34.45
C ALA A 41 37.47 -48.36 33.72
N VAL A 42 36.60 -49.15 34.39
CA VAL A 42 35.31 -49.58 33.82
C VAL A 42 34.37 -48.40 33.60
N GLN A 43 34.28 -47.47 34.56
CA GLN A 43 33.43 -46.28 34.40
C GLN A 43 33.90 -45.38 33.26
N LEU A 44 35.21 -45.23 33.08
CA LEU A 44 35.77 -44.46 31.98
C LEU A 44 35.44 -45.10 30.63
N ALA A 45 35.61 -46.42 30.51
CA ALA A 45 35.25 -47.17 29.30
C ALA A 45 33.73 -47.09 28.99
N GLN A 46 32.87 -47.19 30.01
CA GLN A 46 31.41 -47.03 29.84
C GLN A 46 31.04 -45.61 29.40
N GLY A 47 31.73 -44.60 29.92
CA GLY A 47 31.55 -43.20 29.50
C GLY A 47 31.94 -42.97 28.03
N GLU A 48 33.05 -43.57 27.59
CA GLU A 48 33.49 -43.52 26.19
C GLU A 48 32.51 -44.23 25.26
N GLU A 49 32.02 -45.42 25.64
CA GLU A 49 31.00 -46.14 24.87
C GLU A 49 29.71 -45.30 24.72
N ALA A 50 29.22 -44.72 25.81
CA ALA A 50 28.02 -43.89 25.79
C ALA A 50 28.18 -42.67 24.86
N ARG A 51 29.36 -42.03 24.90
CA ARG A 51 29.68 -40.90 24.01
C ARG A 51 29.75 -41.33 22.55
N LEU A 52 30.49 -42.39 22.24
CA LEU A 52 30.61 -42.91 20.88
C LEU A 52 29.25 -43.33 20.31
N ARG A 53 28.40 -43.92 21.15
CA ARG A 53 27.04 -44.28 20.77
C ARG A 53 26.17 -43.06 20.48
N ALA A 54 26.28 -42.00 21.28
CA ALA A 54 25.57 -40.75 21.04
C ALA A 54 26.03 -40.09 19.72
N ASP A 55 27.34 -40.02 19.49
CA ASP A 55 27.94 -39.46 18.28
C ASP A 55 27.52 -40.28 17.03
N TYR A 56 27.51 -41.61 17.14
CA TYR A 56 27.04 -42.51 16.09
C TYR A 56 25.57 -42.25 15.72
N LEU A 57 24.68 -42.12 16.71
CA LEU A 57 23.26 -41.87 16.46
C LEU A 57 23.03 -40.51 15.80
N VAL A 58 23.77 -39.47 16.20
CA VAL A 58 23.73 -38.15 15.55
C VAL A 58 24.23 -38.23 14.11
N ALA A 59 25.35 -38.93 13.88
CA ALA A 59 25.90 -39.13 12.55
C ALA A 59 24.95 -39.94 11.66
N GLN A 60 24.29 -40.96 12.21
CA GLN A 60 23.29 -41.77 11.52
C GLN A 60 22.05 -40.95 11.15
N ALA A 61 21.55 -40.11 12.07
CA ALA A 61 20.43 -39.22 11.81
C ALA A 61 20.75 -38.17 10.72
N ARG A 62 22.00 -37.69 10.65
CA ARG A 62 22.44 -36.80 9.58
C ARG A 62 22.58 -37.54 8.25
N ALA A 63 23.09 -38.78 8.29
CA ALA A 63 23.24 -39.62 7.10
C ALA A 63 21.90 -40.02 6.49
N SER A 64 20.86 -40.29 7.30
CA SER A 64 19.52 -40.59 6.81
C SER A 64 18.84 -39.40 6.13
N GLN A 65 19.22 -38.17 6.51
CA GLN A 65 18.80 -36.93 5.86
C GLN A 65 19.61 -36.57 4.61
N LEU A 66 20.70 -37.28 4.32
CA LEU A 66 21.55 -36.99 3.16
C LEU A 66 20.85 -37.20 1.80
N PRO A 67 20.03 -38.25 1.58
CA PRO A 67 19.33 -38.45 0.33
C PRO A 67 18.33 -37.34 0.01
N GLN A 68 17.58 -36.85 1.01
CA GLN A 68 16.63 -35.75 0.81
C GLN A 68 17.35 -34.44 0.44
N TRP A 69 18.47 -34.11 1.09
CA TRP A 69 19.22 -32.91 0.75
C TRP A 69 19.87 -33.01 -0.62
N ARG A 70 20.38 -34.19 -1.00
CA ARG A 70 20.87 -34.44 -2.36
C ARG A 70 19.76 -34.37 -3.40
N ALA A 71 18.54 -34.81 -3.07
CA ALA A 71 17.38 -34.67 -3.95
C ALA A 71 17.00 -33.20 -4.12
N GLN A 72 16.93 -32.44 -3.03
CA GLN A 72 16.68 -31.00 -3.04
C GLN A 72 17.75 -30.24 -3.83
N GLN A 73 19.03 -30.58 -3.66
CA GLN A 73 20.13 -29.96 -4.41
C GLN A 73 20.03 -30.25 -5.91
N ARG A 74 19.66 -31.48 -6.30
CA ARG A 74 19.43 -31.83 -7.71
C ARG A 74 18.23 -31.08 -8.29
N GLN A 75 17.13 -30.98 -7.54
CA GLN A 75 15.93 -30.23 -7.96
C GLN A 75 16.25 -28.74 -8.13
N ALA A 76 16.87 -28.12 -7.12
CA ALA A 76 17.28 -26.73 -7.16
C ALA A 76 18.26 -26.46 -8.32
N GLY A 77 19.21 -27.37 -8.57
CA GLY A 77 20.13 -27.27 -9.70
C GLY A 77 19.43 -27.39 -11.06
N ALA A 78 18.44 -28.28 -11.19
CA ALA A 78 17.66 -28.42 -12.42
C ALA A 78 16.77 -27.19 -12.70
N GLU A 79 16.16 -26.63 -11.66
CA GLU A 79 15.41 -25.37 -11.75
C GLU A 79 16.33 -24.20 -12.11
N LEU A 80 17.50 -24.10 -11.46
CA LEU A 80 18.48 -23.06 -11.79
C LEU A 80 18.94 -23.18 -13.24
N ALA A 81 19.22 -24.39 -13.72
CA ALA A 81 19.61 -24.61 -15.12
C ALA A 81 18.49 -24.19 -16.10
N LEU A 82 17.22 -24.42 -15.75
CA LEU A 82 16.09 -23.94 -16.54
C LEU A 82 16.00 -22.40 -16.54
N LEU A 83 16.26 -21.77 -15.39
CA LEU A 83 16.27 -20.31 -15.25
C LEU A 83 17.46 -19.67 -15.97
N GLU A 84 18.65 -20.29 -15.91
CA GLU A 84 19.84 -19.85 -16.65
C GLU A 84 19.58 -19.85 -18.16
N GLN A 85 18.79 -20.80 -18.68
CA GLN A 85 18.35 -20.78 -20.08
C GLN A 85 17.36 -19.65 -20.39
N GLN A 86 16.62 -19.15 -19.41
CA GLN A 86 15.71 -18.01 -19.55
C GLN A 86 16.41 -16.66 -19.35
N LEU A 87 17.60 -16.66 -18.76
CA LEU A 87 18.36 -15.45 -18.48
C LEU A 87 18.98 -14.92 -19.79
N PRO A 88 18.76 -13.65 -20.12
CA PRO A 88 19.21 -13.07 -21.38
C PRO A 88 20.74 -13.05 -21.48
N ASP A 89 21.28 -13.74 -22.48
CA ASP A 89 22.70 -13.73 -22.86
C ASP A 89 23.15 -12.33 -23.37
N GLN A 90 24.45 -12.05 -23.56
CA GLN A 90 24.93 -10.73 -24.04
C GLN A 90 24.18 -10.23 -25.28
N GLN A 91 23.87 -11.13 -26.22
CA GLN A 91 23.13 -10.84 -27.45
C GLN A 91 21.70 -10.37 -27.19
N ALA A 92 21.14 -10.83 -26.09
CA ALA A 92 19.80 -10.49 -25.70
C ALA A 92 19.75 -9.00 -25.25
N MET A 93 20.81 -8.41 -24.71
CA MET A 93 20.81 -6.98 -24.34
C MET A 93 20.56 -6.08 -25.56
N ALA A 94 21.20 -6.35 -26.70
CA ALA A 94 20.98 -5.59 -27.92
C ALA A 94 19.51 -5.66 -28.40
N ALA A 95 18.90 -6.84 -28.29
CA ALA A 95 17.48 -7.02 -28.56
C ALA A 95 16.59 -6.22 -27.58
N LEU A 96 16.92 -6.19 -26.28
CA LEU A 96 16.20 -5.36 -25.30
C LEU A 96 16.19 -3.89 -25.69
N LEU A 97 17.34 -3.34 -26.09
CA LEU A 97 17.42 -1.93 -26.51
C LEU A 97 16.51 -1.66 -27.72
N THR A 98 16.41 -2.64 -28.62
CA THR A 98 15.56 -2.58 -29.81
C THR A 98 14.08 -2.67 -29.44
N ASP A 99 13.71 -3.60 -28.57
CA ASP A 99 12.34 -3.81 -28.10
C ASP A 99 11.80 -2.58 -27.36
N ILE A 100 12.63 -1.96 -26.50
CA ILE A 100 12.27 -0.72 -25.80
C ILE A 100 12.02 0.42 -26.81
N ASN A 101 12.90 0.55 -27.80
CA ASN A 101 12.76 1.59 -28.82
C ASN A 101 11.50 1.37 -29.68
N ALA A 102 11.25 0.13 -30.11
CA ALA A 102 10.05 -0.24 -30.87
C ALA A 102 8.76 -0.01 -30.06
N ALA A 103 8.75 -0.38 -28.77
CA ALA A 103 7.64 -0.13 -27.87
C ALA A 103 7.32 1.38 -27.76
N GLY A 104 8.34 2.22 -27.55
CA GLY A 104 8.12 3.67 -27.45
C GLY A 104 7.66 4.31 -28.78
N GLN A 105 8.24 3.89 -29.91
CA GLN A 105 7.81 4.37 -31.23
C GLN A 105 6.36 4.00 -31.55
N SER A 106 5.93 2.78 -31.19
CA SER A 106 4.54 2.33 -31.40
C SER A 106 3.50 3.18 -30.65
N ARG A 107 3.92 3.82 -29.56
CA ARG A 107 3.10 4.72 -28.74
C ARG A 107 3.24 6.20 -29.14
N GLY A 108 3.99 6.50 -30.21
CA GLY A 108 4.25 7.87 -30.66
C GLY A 108 5.19 8.67 -29.75
N LEU A 109 5.97 8.00 -28.89
CA LEU A 109 6.96 8.63 -28.03
C LEU A 109 8.27 8.81 -28.78
N GLN A 110 8.92 9.97 -28.59
CA GLN A 110 10.21 10.28 -29.19
C GLN A 110 11.32 10.12 -28.15
N PHE A 111 12.28 9.24 -28.40
CA PHE A 111 13.46 9.10 -27.55
C PHE A 111 14.45 10.21 -27.86
N SER A 112 14.72 11.08 -26.87
CA SER A 112 15.69 12.16 -26.97
C SER A 112 17.08 11.72 -26.51
N LEU A 113 17.13 10.86 -25.47
CA LEU A 113 18.38 10.32 -24.94
C LEU A 113 18.18 8.85 -24.61
N PHE A 114 19.14 8.03 -25.04
CA PHE A 114 19.23 6.63 -24.67
C PHE A 114 20.70 6.30 -24.44
N LYS A 115 21.11 6.19 -23.17
CA LYS A 115 22.51 5.96 -22.81
C LYS A 115 22.63 4.83 -21.79
N PRO A 116 23.19 3.67 -22.17
CA PRO A 116 23.63 2.67 -21.23
C PRO A 116 24.74 3.22 -20.33
N GLY A 117 24.64 3.00 -19.03
CA GLY A 117 25.66 3.33 -18.05
C GLY A 117 26.66 2.19 -17.82
N ALA A 118 27.60 2.40 -16.91
CA ALA A 118 28.55 1.37 -16.52
C ALA A 118 27.88 0.26 -15.69
N ALA A 119 28.23 -0.99 -15.98
CA ALA A 119 27.77 -2.16 -15.24
C ALA A 119 28.18 -2.05 -13.76
N ARG A 120 27.22 -2.27 -12.85
CA ARG A 120 27.44 -2.25 -11.40
C ARG A 120 27.37 -3.69 -10.87
N PRO A 121 28.51 -4.30 -10.50
CA PRO A 121 28.51 -5.63 -9.92
C PRO A 121 27.81 -5.62 -8.56
N GLN A 122 26.85 -6.53 -8.38
CA GLN A 122 26.19 -6.82 -7.10
C GLN A 122 26.25 -8.33 -6.87
N VAL A 123 26.09 -8.79 -5.62
CA VAL A 123 26.06 -10.23 -5.33
C VAL A 123 24.59 -10.64 -5.24
N PRO A 124 24.08 -11.59 -6.06
CA PRO A 124 24.74 -12.45 -7.05
C PRO A 124 24.63 -12.01 -8.53
N TYR A 125 24.23 -10.78 -8.84
CA TYR A 125 23.91 -10.33 -10.21
C TYR A 125 24.54 -8.98 -10.57
N VAL A 126 24.67 -8.68 -11.87
CA VAL A 126 25.16 -7.38 -12.35
C VAL A 126 24.00 -6.52 -12.82
N ALA A 127 23.91 -5.30 -12.29
CA ALA A 127 22.90 -4.33 -12.69
C ALA A 127 23.48 -3.36 -13.74
N LEU A 128 22.79 -3.23 -14.88
CA LEU A 128 23.10 -2.27 -15.93
C LEU A 128 22.09 -1.13 -15.89
N PRO A 129 22.48 0.07 -15.41
CA PRO A 129 21.62 1.24 -15.46
C PRO A 129 21.53 1.77 -16.90
N ILE A 130 20.34 2.11 -17.36
CA ILE A 130 20.06 2.68 -18.68
C ILE A 130 19.29 3.98 -18.46
N THR A 131 19.92 5.10 -18.79
CA THR A 131 19.26 6.42 -18.69
C THR A 131 18.52 6.68 -19.99
N ILE A 132 17.21 6.94 -19.87
CA ILE A 132 16.34 7.27 -20.98
C ILE A 132 15.67 8.62 -20.78
N GLN A 133 15.52 9.36 -21.87
CA GLN A 133 14.71 10.57 -21.95
C GLN A 133 13.72 10.43 -23.09
N LEU A 134 12.45 10.54 -22.76
CA LEU A 134 11.32 10.35 -23.68
C LEU A 134 10.51 11.64 -23.76
N ARG A 135 9.93 11.92 -24.92
CA ARG A 135 9.03 13.05 -25.13
C ARG A 135 7.71 12.60 -25.74
N GLY A 136 6.58 13.04 -25.19
CA GLY A 136 5.25 12.68 -25.68
C GLY A 136 4.10 13.04 -24.73
N GLY A 137 2.95 12.38 -24.90
CA GLY A 137 1.76 12.55 -24.05
C GLY A 137 1.76 11.67 -22.80
N TYR A 138 0.96 12.02 -21.80
CA TYR A 138 0.95 11.35 -20.49
C TYR A 138 0.54 9.88 -20.58
N HIS A 139 -0.59 9.61 -21.24
CA HIS A 139 -1.11 8.24 -21.36
C HIS A 139 -0.20 7.34 -22.20
N ALA A 140 0.48 7.90 -23.20
CA ALA A 140 1.45 7.16 -24.01
C ALA A 140 2.64 6.69 -23.16
N MET A 141 3.12 7.52 -22.23
CA MET A 141 4.17 7.16 -21.28
C MET A 141 3.71 6.08 -20.30
N GLY A 142 2.51 6.21 -19.74
CA GLY A 142 1.93 5.19 -18.86
C GLY A 142 1.77 3.83 -19.57
N ALA A 143 1.31 3.84 -20.82
CA ALA A 143 1.21 2.64 -21.64
C ALA A 143 2.59 2.02 -21.93
N LEU A 144 3.61 2.83 -22.24
CA LEU A 144 4.98 2.35 -22.41
C LEU A 144 5.49 1.64 -21.16
N LEU A 145 5.30 2.22 -19.96
CA LEU A 145 5.75 1.60 -18.70
C LEU A 145 5.08 0.23 -18.47
N ALA A 146 3.80 0.10 -18.82
CA ALA A 146 3.10 -1.18 -18.75
C ALA A 146 3.60 -2.20 -19.80
N ASP A 147 3.94 -1.74 -21.00
CA ASP A 147 4.56 -2.59 -22.03
C ASP A 147 5.95 -3.05 -21.60
N LEU A 148 6.75 -2.18 -20.97
CA LEU A 148 8.07 -2.52 -20.41
C LEU A 148 7.97 -3.61 -19.34
N ALA A 149 6.94 -3.56 -18.49
CA ALA A 149 6.69 -4.60 -17.48
C ALA A 149 6.31 -5.97 -18.09
N ARG A 150 5.82 -5.98 -19.33
CA ARG A 150 5.44 -7.20 -20.07
C ARG A 150 6.57 -7.80 -20.89
N LEU A 151 7.70 -7.11 -21.01
CA LEU A 151 8.86 -7.66 -21.73
C LEU A 151 9.31 -8.96 -21.05
N PRO A 152 9.78 -9.96 -21.81
CA PRO A 152 10.23 -11.26 -21.28
C PRO A 152 11.57 -11.16 -20.51
N ARG A 153 11.90 -9.98 -19.97
CA ARG A 153 13.21 -9.63 -19.40
C ARG A 153 13.01 -8.80 -18.15
N ILE A 154 13.89 -8.99 -17.16
CA ILE A 154 13.82 -8.27 -15.89
C ILE A 154 14.37 -6.86 -16.07
N VAL A 155 13.47 -5.89 -16.22
CA VAL A 155 13.77 -4.45 -16.25
C VAL A 155 12.95 -3.75 -15.18
N THR A 156 13.61 -2.93 -14.38
CA THR A 156 12.97 -2.19 -13.29
C THR A 156 13.16 -0.69 -13.48
N VAL A 157 12.16 0.09 -13.07
CA VAL A 157 12.19 1.55 -13.14
C VAL A 157 12.53 2.08 -11.76
N HIS A 158 13.61 2.87 -11.66
CA HIS A 158 14.10 3.36 -10.36
C HIS A 158 13.78 4.83 -10.13
N ALA A 159 14.34 5.69 -10.98
CA ALA A 159 14.13 7.12 -10.91
C ALA A 159 13.24 7.53 -12.07
N LEU A 160 12.24 8.38 -11.78
CA LEU A 160 11.32 8.91 -12.76
C LEU A 160 11.06 10.38 -12.44
N ALA A 161 11.31 11.25 -13.42
CA ALA A 161 11.01 12.66 -13.36
C ALA A 161 10.23 13.07 -14.60
N LEU A 162 9.14 13.80 -14.40
CA LEU A 162 8.27 14.27 -15.47
C LEU A 162 8.32 15.80 -15.50
N THR A 163 8.61 16.37 -16.66
CA THR A 163 8.66 17.82 -16.86
C THR A 163 7.74 18.22 -18.01
N LEU A 164 6.99 19.31 -17.85
CA LEU A 164 6.12 19.84 -18.90
C LEU A 164 6.91 20.83 -19.77
N GLY A 165 7.03 20.53 -21.06
CA GLY A 165 7.63 21.42 -22.05
C GLY A 165 6.70 22.58 -22.42
N LYS A 166 7.27 23.63 -23.02
CA LYS A 166 6.53 24.82 -23.51
C LYS A 166 5.50 24.45 -24.58
N ASP A 167 5.78 23.36 -25.27
CA ASP A 167 5.08 22.75 -26.38
C ASP A 167 3.86 21.91 -25.92
N ARG A 168 3.59 21.89 -24.60
CA ARG A 168 2.61 21.01 -23.92
C ARG A 168 2.87 19.51 -24.08
N LEU A 169 4.05 19.13 -24.57
CA LEU A 169 4.54 17.76 -24.53
C LEU A 169 5.30 17.55 -23.22
N LEU A 170 5.13 16.37 -22.63
CA LEU A 170 5.86 15.98 -21.45
C LEU A 170 7.21 15.40 -21.87
N THR A 171 8.23 15.69 -21.07
CA THR A 171 9.54 15.04 -21.11
C THR A 171 9.68 14.18 -19.87
N LEU A 172 9.89 12.88 -20.07
CA LEU A 172 10.07 11.87 -19.03
C LEU A 172 11.54 11.46 -18.98
N ASP A 173 12.20 11.79 -17.88
CA ASP A 173 13.53 11.30 -17.56
C ASP A 173 13.40 10.09 -16.65
N ALA A 174 13.91 8.94 -17.09
CA ALA A 174 13.85 7.71 -16.31
C ALA A 174 15.19 6.97 -16.31
N VAL A 175 15.46 6.28 -15.19
CA VAL A 175 16.60 5.34 -15.08
C VAL A 175 16.04 3.94 -14.94
N LEU A 176 16.24 3.14 -15.98
CA LEU A 176 15.93 1.72 -16.01
C LEU A 176 17.13 0.93 -15.47
N GLN A 177 16.89 -0.18 -14.77
CA GLN A 177 17.92 -1.15 -14.44
C GLN A 177 17.57 -2.50 -15.04
N ALA A 178 18.47 -3.02 -15.87
CA ALA A 178 18.43 -4.37 -16.38
C ALA A 178 19.40 -5.26 -15.60
N TYR A 179 19.03 -6.51 -15.35
CA TYR A 179 19.85 -7.46 -14.59
C TYR A 179 20.38 -8.57 -15.49
N ARG A 180 21.64 -8.95 -15.29
CA ARG A 180 22.26 -10.10 -15.94
C ARG A 180 23.19 -10.86 -15.01
N LEU A 181 23.58 -12.06 -15.43
CA LEU A 181 24.63 -12.80 -14.74
C LEU A 181 26.00 -12.14 -14.94
N PRO A 182 26.89 -12.25 -13.94
CA PRO A 182 28.24 -11.76 -14.04
C PRO A 182 29.13 -12.59 -14.96
N GLU A 183 30.02 -11.90 -15.68
CA GLU A 183 31.05 -12.54 -16.52
C GLU A 183 32.32 -12.85 -15.74
N ALA A 184 33.19 -13.69 -16.32
CA ALA A 184 34.44 -14.13 -15.69
C ALA A 184 35.28 -12.99 -15.08
N GLY A 185 35.37 -11.84 -15.77
CA GLY A 185 36.08 -10.66 -15.28
C GLY A 185 35.39 -9.93 -14.12
N GLU A 186 34.05 -9.96 -14.07
CA GLU A 186 33.24 -9.29 -13.06
C GLU A 186 33.00 -10.14 -11.80
N LEU A 187 33.19 -11.47 -11.91
CA LEU A 187 33.22 -12.39 -10.77
C LEU A 187 34.31 -12.00 -9.75
N ALA A 188 35.49 -11.60 -10.23
CA ALA A 188 36.58 -11.14 -9.37
C ALA A 188 36.21 -9.85 -8.63
N ALA A 189 35.53 -8.91 -9.31
CA ALA A 189 35.06 -7.67 -8.69
C ALA A 189 33.97 -7.93 -7.63
N GLN A 190 33.09 -8.94 -7.83
CA GLN A 190 32.10 -9.34 -6.82
C GLN A 190 32.71 -10.04 -5.62
N ALA A 191 33.76 -10.85 -5.82
CA ALA A 191 34.48 -11.49 -4.72
C ALA A 191 35.06 -10.45 -3.75
N ALA A 192 35.45 -9.28 -4.25
CA ALA A 192 35.90 -8.16 -3.43
C ALA A 192 34.75 -7.42 -2.69
N LEU A 193 33.52 -7.56 -3.16
CA LEU A 193 32.31 -6.93 -2.58
C LEU A 193 31.60 -7.82 -1.56
N ALA A 194 31.93 -9.11 -1.47
CA ALA A 194 31.30 -10.04 -0.54
C ALA A 194 31.60 -9.65 0.94
N PRO A 195 30.63 -9.79 1.85
CA PRO A 195 30.85 -9.50 3.26
C PRO A 195 31.94 -10.42 3.84
N LYS A 196 32.88 -9.83 4.60
CA LYS A 196 33.90 -10.56 5.37
C LYS A 196 33.23 -11.67 6.18
N ALA A 197 33.76 -12.89 6.09
CA ALA A 197 33.25 -14.11 6.74
C ALA A 197 32.83 -13.84 8.20
N GLY A 198 31.52 -13.85 8.46
CA GLY A 198 30.96 -13.50 9.76
C GLY A 198 29.43 -13.33 9.80
N ALA A 199 28.74 -13.35 8.66
CA ALA A 199 27.28 -13.38 8.64
C ALA A 199 26.77 -14.75 9.14
N PRO A 200 25.73 -14.78 10.01
CA PRO A 200 25.17 -16.02 10.51
C PRO A 200 24.66 -16.87 9.35
N ALA A 201 25.01 -18.16 9.33
CA ALA A 201 24.55 -19.11 8.35
C ALA A 201 23.03 -19.31 8.49
N VAL A 202 22.27 -18.53 7.72
CA VAL A 202 20.83 -18.74 7.54
C VAL A 202 20.67 -20.09 6.86
N THR A 203 20.02 -21.05 7.51
CA THR A 203 19.60 -22.29 6.88
C THR A 203 18.67 -21.94 5.72
N PRO A 204 19.06 -22.20 4.45
CA PRO A 204 18.23 -21.79 3.33
C PRO A 204 16.99 -22.68 3.27
N ILE A 205 15.84 -22.11 3.61
CA ILE A 205 14.55 -22.74 3.30
C ILE A 205 14.27 -22.40 1.84
N TRP A 206 14.32 -23.41 0.96
CA TRP A 206 13.92 -23.23 -0.43
C TRP A 206 12.46 -22.78 -0.49
N ARG A 207 12.22 -21.71 -1.25
CA ARG A 207 10.88 -21.19 -1.55
C ARG A 207 10.75 -21.04 -3.06
N PRO A 208 9.65 -21.49 -3.67
CA PRO A 208 9.41 -21.26 -5.07
C PRO A 208 9.34 -19.74 -5.33
N LEU A 209 9.95 -19.29 -6.43
CA LEU A 209 9.87 -17.90 -6.87
C LEU A 209 8.42 -17.59 -7.27
N ALA A 210 7.82 -16.57 -6.68
CA ALA A 210 6.48 -16.12 -7.06
C ALA A 210 6.53 -15.51 -8.46
N ALA A 211 5.65 -15.97 -9.36
CA ALA A 211 5.49 -15.36 -10.67
C ALA A 211 4.89 -13.95 -10.51
N VAL A 212 5.65 -12.92 -10.88
CA VAL A 212 5.16 -11.54 -10.89
C VAL A 212 4.40 -11.31 -12.18
N ALA A 213 3.09 -11.10 -12.09
CA ALA A 213 2.27 -10.77 -13.25
C ALA A 213 2.41 -9.27 -13.60
N PRO A 214 2.59 -8.91 -14.88
CA PRO A 214 2.64 -7.51 -15.29
C PRO A 214 1.30 -6.80 -15.07
N TYR A 215 1.34 -5.58 -14.55
CA TYR A 215 0.15 -4.76 -14.31
C TYR A 215 -0.22 -3.96 -15.58
N PRO A 216 -1.47 -4.01 -16.07
CA PRO A 216 -1.89 -3.23 -17.24
C PRO A 216 -2.08 -1.74 -16.91
N TYR A 217 -1.91 -0.86 -17.91
CA TYR A 217 -2.25 0.55 -17.77
C TYR A 217 -3.74 0.79 -18.05
N GLU A 218 -4.54 0.94 -16.98
CA GLU A 218 -6.00 1.10 -17.08
C GLU A 218 -6.47 2.54 -17.28
N ALA A 219 -5.62 3.52 -16.94
CA ALA A 219 -5.95 4.94 -16.97
C ALA A 219 -6.01 5.56 -18.38
N VAL A 220 -5.89 4.76 -19.45
CA VAL A 220 -5.93 5.25 -20.84
C VAL A 220 -7.27 5.89 -21.22
N ALA A 221 -8.35 5.49 -20.55
CA ALA A 221 -9.70 6.01 -20.78
C ALA A 221 -9.99 7.31 -20.00
N LEU A 222 -9.11 7.69 -19.07
CA LEU A 222 -9.27 8.93 -18.30
C LEU A 222 -8.80 10.13 -19.13
N ALA A 223 -9.25 11.32 -18.75
CA ALA A 223 -8.75 12.55 -19.36
C ALA A 223 -7.27 12.76 -19.01
N ASP A 224 -6.49 13.26 -19.98
CA ASP A 224 -5.09 13.58 -19.76
C ASP A 224 -4.97 14.75 -18.77
N PRO A 225 -4.32 14.55 -17.60
CA PRO A 225 -4.25 15.55 -16.53
C PRO A 225 -3.43 16.80 -16.92
N PHE A 226 -2.63 16.73 -17.99
CA PHE A 226 -1.81 17.84 -18.48
C PHE A 226 -2.41 18.53 -19.70
N ASN A 227 -3.59 18.10 -20.15
CA ASN A 227 -4.30 18.78 -21.21
C ASN A 227 -4.92 20.08 -20.69
N ALA A 228 -5.14 21.05 -21.59
CA ALA A 228 -5.79 22.29 -21.20
C ALA A 228 -7.19 21.99 -20.65
N LEU A 229 -7.48 22.49 -19.45
CA LEU A 229 -8.83 22.48 -18.90
C LEU A 229 -9.77 23.10 -19.94
N PRO A 230 -10.95 22.48 -20.19
CA PRO A 230 -11.94 23.09 -21.06
C PRO A 230 -12.18 24.54 -20.61
N PRO A 231 -12.36 25.48 -21.55
CA PRO A 231 -12.70 26.85 -21.17
C PRO A 231 -13.91 26.81 -20.26
N ALA A 232 -13.84 27.55 -19.14
CA ALA A 232 -14.99 27.70 -18.27
C ALA A 232 -16.20 28.12 -19.10
N PRO A 233 -17.39 27.55 -18.86
CA PRO A 233 -18.59 27.96 -19.59
C PRO A 233 -18.70 29.48 -19.50
N ALA A 234 -18.92 30.13 -20.66
CA ALA A 234 -19.03 31.58 -20.72
C ALA A 234 -20.03 32.05 -19.66
N PRO A 235 -19.71 33.08 -18.86
CA PRO A 235 -20.70 33.64 -17.94
C PRO A 235 -21.95 33.97 -18.77
N GLY A 236 -23.07 33.39 -18.38
CA GLY A 236 -24.33 33.68 -19.04
C GLY A 236 -24.63 35.19 -19.00
N PRO A 237 -25.57 35.69 -19.81
CA PRO A 237 -25.95 37.11 -19.83
C PRO A 237 -26.09 37.66 -18.40
N ARG A 238 -25.61 38.88 -18.12
CA ARG A 238 -25.68 39.49 -16.78
C ARG A 238 -27.10 39.33 -16.20
N GLY A 239 -27.20 38.63 -15.06
CA GLY A 239 -28.48 38.30 -14.40
C GLY A 239 -29.05 36.91 -14.70
N SER A 240 -28.36 36.09 -15.49
CA SER A 240 -28.68 34.68 -15.66
C SER A 240 -28.23 33.86 -14.44
N VAL A 241 -29.10 32.95 -13.99
CA VAL A 241 -28.85 32.10 -12.83
C VAL A 241 -28.84 30.63 -13.27
N ALA A 242 -28.16 29.77 -12.51
CA ALA A 242 -28.27 28.33 -12.70
C ALA A 242 -29.74 27.90 -12.52
N GLY A 243 -30.19 26.97 -13.38
CA GLY A 243 -31.55 26.45 -13.32
C GLY A 243 -31.85 25.65 -12.04
N PRO A 244 -33.14 25.40 -11.76
CA PRO A 244 -33.56 24.58 -10.62
C PRO A 244 -33.06 23.14 -10.77
N ASP A 245 -32.73 22.50 -9.64
CA ASP A 245 -32.29 21.10 -9.62
C ASP A 245 -33.46 20.15 -9.97
N PRO A 246 -33.42 19.41 -11.09
CA PRO A 246 -34.51 18.54 -11.51
C PRO A 246 -34.61 17.24 -10.69
N ARG A 247 -33.59 16.91 -9.88
CA ARG A 247 -33.58 15.67 -9.07
C ARG A 247 -34.15 15.86 -7.67
N ARG A 248 -34.50 17.09 -7.30
CA ARG A 248 -35.09 17.44 -6.00
C ARG A 248 -36.54 16.93 -5.91
N MET A 249 -36.92 16.39 -4.75
CA MET A 249 -38.33 16.13 -4.46
C MET A 249 -39.08 17.45 -4.30
N ARG A 250 -40.24 17.59 -4.96
CA ARG A 250 -41.06 18.81 -4.91
C ARG A 250 -41.84 18.89 -3.60
N GLU A 251 -41.99 20.11 -3.09
CA GLU A 251 -42.77 20.45 -1.90
C GLU A 251 -44.23 20.76 -2.26
N ALA A 252 -45.13 20.67 -1.27
CA ALA A 252 -46.57 20.81 -1.48
C ALA A 252 -46.97 22.16 -2.08
N LEU A 253 -46.30 23.25 -1.67
CA LEU A 253 -46.58 24.61 -2.13
C LEU A 253 -46.01 24.93 -3.52
N GLU A 254 -45.20 24.05 -4.11
CA GLU A 254 -44.70 24.21 -5.49
C GLU A 254 -45.73 23.80 -6.56
N SER A 255 -46.87 23.25 -6.15
CA SER A 255 -48.01 22.97 -7.04
C SER A 255 -48.92 24.19 -7.25
N VAL A 256 -48.83 25.18 -6.35
CA VAL A 256 -49.73 26.34 -6.29
C VAL A 256 -49.05 27.54 -6.92
N ALA A 257 -49.75 28.30 -7.76
CA ALA A 257 -49.22 29.55 -8.32
C ALA A 257 -49.08 30.63 -7.23
N LEU A 258 -48.00 31.40 -7.27
CA LEU A 258 -47.69 32.40 -6.22
C LEU A 258 -48.79 33.43 -5.94
N PRO A 259 -49.52 33.94 -6.95
CA PRO A 259 -50.67 34.84 -6.70
C PRO A 259 -51.81 34.21 -5.89
N ALA A 260 -51.89 32.87 -5.81
CA ALA A 260 -52.91 32.14 -5.05
C ALA A 260 -52.45 31.78 -3.63
N ILE A 261 -51.27 32.26 -3.21
CA ILE A 261 -50.71 32.03 -1.89
C ILE A 261 -50.75 33.35 -1.12
N SER A 262 -51.35 33.34 0.07
CA SER A 262 -51.38 34.52 0.96
C SER A 262 -50.77 34.22 2.32
N MET A 263 -50.08 35.20 2.91
CA MET A 263 -49.57 35.07 4.27
C MET A 263 -50.69 35.35 5.27
N VAL A 264 -50.96 34.41 6.17
CA VAL A 264 -51.98 34.55 7.22
C VAL A 264 -51.38 34.80 8.60
N GLY A 265 -50.08 34.60 8.77
CA GLY A 265 -49.39 34.89 10.03
C GLY A 265 -47.98 34.31 10.06
N SER A 266 -47.32 34.45 11.21
CA SER A 266 -46.10 33.75 11.55
C SER A 266 -46.28 32.99 12.86
N VAL A 267 -45.56 31.89 13.02
CA VAL A 267 -45.52 31.08 14.24
C VAL A 267 -44.07 30.82 14.61
N GLN A 268 -43.72 31.11 15.87
CA GLN A 268 -42.40 30.82 16.40
C GLN A 268 -42.50 29.59 17.28
N GLN A 269 -41.86 28.49 16.85
CA GLN A 269 -41.83 27.23 17.59
C GLN A 269 -40.38 26.73 17.63
N ASP A 270 -39.91 26.31 18.81
CA ASP A 270 -38.53 25.84 19.04
C ASP A 270 -37.45 26.83 18.59
N GLY A 271 -37.70 28.14 18.81
CA GLY A 271 -36.80 29.22 18.41
C GLY A 271 -36.72 29.48 16.90
N ARG A 272 -37.51 28.78 16.08
CA ARG A 272 -37.55 28.96 14.61
C ARG A 272 -38.83 29.68 14.19
N LEU A 273 -38.68 30.85 13.59
CA LEU A 273 -39.77 31.60 13.00
C LEU A 273 -40.21 30.93 11.68
N SER A 274 -41.49 30.58 11.58
CA SER A 274 -42.09 29.99 10.38
C SER A 274 -43.27 30.85 9.93
N ALA A 275 -43.49 30.99 8.63
CA ALA A 275 -44.66 31.67 8.12
C ALA A 275 -45.81 30.67 7.90
N LEU A 276 -47.03 31.13 8.12
CA LEU A 276 -48.26 30.43 7.80
C LEU A 276 -48.80 31.01 6.49
N LEU A 277 -48.84 30.18 5.46
CA LEU A 277 -49.31 30.54 4.13
C LEU A 277 -50.61 29.80 3.82
N LEU A 278 -51.65 30.53 3.44
CA LEU A 278 -52.89 29.98 2.93
C LEU A 278 -52.77 29.78 1.42
N ALA A 279 -52.99 28.54 0.97
CA ALA A 279 -53.06 28.19 -0.43
C ALA A 279 -54.38 27.44 -0.69
N GLY A 280 -55.32 28.09 -1.39
CA GLY A 280 -56.69 27.60 -1.53
C GLY A 280 -57.43 27.62 -0.19
N GLN A 281 -57.70 26.44 0.38
CA GLN A 281 -58.42 26.29 1.66
C GLN A 281 -57.54 25.66 2.77
N ARG A 282 -56.23 25.52 2.53
CA ARG A 282 -55.31 24.86 3.47
C ARG A 282 -54.19 25.81 3.88
N VAL A 283 -53.86 25.81 5.17
CA VAL A 283 -52.73 26.55 5.73
C VAL A 283 -51.50 25.64 5.75
N TYR A 284 -50.41 26.13 5.19
CA TYR A 284 -49.12 25.46 5.14
C TYR A 284 -48.11 26.25 5.97
N ARG A 285 -47.27 25.54 6.72
CA ARG A 285 -46.17 26.12 7.47
C ARG A 285 -44.92 26.08 6.60
N VAL A 286 -44.27 27.22 6.40
CA VAL A 286 -43.00 27.34 5.67
C VAL A 286 -41.90 27.95 6.50
N ALA A 287 -40.67 27.53 6.23
CA ALA A 287 -39.46 28.08 6.83
C ALA A 287 -38.55 28.70 5.75
N VAL A 288 -37.56 29.51 6.18
CA VAL A 288 -36.53 30.05 5.28
C VAL A 288 -35.82 28.89 4.57
N GLY A 289 -35.67 29.01 3.25
CA GLY A 289 -35.10 27.97 2.38
C GLY A 289 -36.10 26.96 1.82
N GLN A 290 -37.37 26.97 2.25
CA GLN A 290 -38.42 26.14 1.63
C GLN A 290 -38.95 26.75 0.34
N TYR A 291 -39.58 25.90 -0.48
CA TYR A 291 -40.01 26.26 -1.82
C TYR A 291 -41.52 26.52 -1.90
N LEU A 292 -41.90 27.48 -2.72
CA LEU A 292 -43.24 27.96 -2.96
C LEU A 292 -43.39 28.33 -4.43
N GLY A 293 -44.59 28.21 -4.99
CA GLY A 293 -44.82 28.61 -6.37
C GLY A 293 -44.38 27.61 -7.41
N GLN A 294 -44.97 27.71 -8.60
CA GLN A 294 -44.61 26.89 -9.75
C GLN A 294 -43.26 27.30 -10.38
N ASP A 295 -42.85 28.55 -10.16
CA ASP A 295 -41.61 29.14 -10.68
C ASP A 295 -40.42 28.99 -9.71
N HIS A 296 -40.39 27.89 -8.94
CA HIS A 296 -39.31 27.53 -8.01
C HIS A 296 -38.94 28.66 -7.02
N GLY A 297 -39.97 29.30 -6.44
CA GLY A 297 -39.80 30.34 -5.45
C GLY A 297 -39.17 29.81 -4.16
N VAL A 298 -38.09 30.40 -3.67
CA VAL A 298 -37.48 30.05 -2.37
C VAL A 298 -37.75 31.17 -1.37
N VAL A 299 -38.18 30.81 -0.17
CA VAL A 299 -38.30 31.76 0.95
C VAL A 299 -36.90 32.23 1.35
N THR A 300 -36.62 33.52 1.20
CA THR A 300 -35.33 34.11 1.56
C THR A 300 -35.33 34.68 2.97
N ASP A 301 -36.46 35.22 3.42
CA ASP A 301 -36.59 35.83 4.74
C ASP A 301 -38.05 35.76 5.22
N ILE A 302 -38.24 35.63 6.53
CA ILE A 302 -39.56 35.60 7.17
C ILE A 302 -39.58 36.65 8.27
N SER A 303 -40.55 37.55 8.20
CA SER A 303 -40.87 38.51 9.25
C SER A 303 -42.31 38.30 9.76
N GLU A 304 -42.71 39.04 10.79
CA GLU A 304 -44.10 39.02 11.28
C GLU A 304 -45.09 39.63 10.29
N GLN A 305 -44.63 40.50 9.40
CA GLN A 305 -45.48 41.31 8.51
C GLN A 305 -45.44 40.84 7.06
N ALA A 306 -44.36 40.18 6.65
CA ALA A 306 -44.19 39.70 5.28
C ALA A 306 -43.22 38.51 5.17
N VAL A 307 -43.44 37.68 4.16
CA VAL A 307 -42.48 36.66 3.70
C VAL A 307 -41.81 37.17 2.44
N GLN A 308 -40.48 37.24 2.44
CA GLN A 308 -39.72 37.55 1.23
C GLN A 308 -39.34 36.26 0.52
N TYR A 309 -39.44 36.28 -0.80
CA TYR A 309 -39.14 35.13 -1.63
C TYR A 309 -38.42 35.53 -2.91
N ARG A 310 -37.83 34.51 -3.54
CA ARG A 310 -37.10 34.62 -4.80
C ARG A 310 -37.56 33.54 -5.78
N GLU A 311 -38.09 33.91 -6.93
CA GLU A 311 -38.52 33.05 -8.04
C GLU A 311 -37.47 32.94 -9.14
N LEU A 312 -37.51 31.83 -9.88
CA LEU A 312 -36.74 31.57 -11.09
C LEU A 312 -37.69 31.55 -12.30
N LEU A 313 -37.64 32.60 -13.12
CA LEU A 313 -38.43 32.72 -14.34
C LEU A 313 -37.63 32.23 -15.54
N ARG A 314 -38.22 31.34 -16.34
CA ARG A 314 -37.66 30.91 -17.63
C ARG A 314 -38.34 31.69 -18.75
N GLU A 315 -37.60 32.55 -19.45
CA GLU A 315 -38.04 33.12 -20.73
C GLU A 315 -38.15 31.97 -21.76
N ALA A 316 -39.09 32.07 -22.72
CA ALA A 316 -39.57 30.96 -23.55
C ALA A 316 -38.50 29.97 -24.07
N ASP A 317 -37.29 30.44 -24.39
CA ASP A 317 -36.09 29.64 -24.64
C ASP A 317 -34.80 30.32 -24.13
N GLY A 318 -34.94 31.14 -23.07
CA GLY A 318 -33.89 32.01 -22.53
C GLY A 318 -33.22 31.48 -21.24
N PRO A 319 -32.18 32.19 -20.76
CA PRO A 319 -31.56 31.90 -19.48
C PRO A 319 -32.57 32.12 -18.33
N TRP A 320 -32.38 31.39 -17.23
CA TRP A 320 -33.16 31.62 -16.01
C TRP A 320 -32.88 33.00 -15.43
N ARG A 321 -33.93 33.72 -15.05
CA ARG A 321 -33.85 35.03 -14.37
C ARG A 321 -34.41 34.95 -12.97
N GLU A 322 -33.76 35.64 -12.04
CA GLU A 322 -34.22 35.79 -10.67
C GLU A 322 -35.21 36.95 -10.56
N ARG A 323 -36.37 36.72 -9.92
CA ARG A 323 -37.29 37.79 -9.49
C ARG A 323 -37.51 37.70 -7.98
N ARG A 324 -37.35 38.81 -7.27
CA ARG A 324 -37.66 38.88 -5.83
C ARG A 324 -39.04 39.48 -5.62
N GLY A 325 -39.77 38.94 -4.66
CA GLY A 325 -41.11 39.39 -4.28
C GLY A 325 -41.33 39.27 -2.78
N SER A 326 -42.45 39.81 -2.31
CA SER A 326 -42.87 39.69 -0.91
C SER A 326 -44.37 39.40 -0.84
N LEU A 327 -44.74 38.51 0.09
CA LEU A 327 -46.12 38.23 0.47
C LEU A 327 -46.39 38.93 1.80
N ALA A 328 -47.21 39.97 1.79
CA ALA A 328 -47.60 40.68 3.02
C ALA A 328 -48.71 39.93 3.76
N LEU A 329 -48.76 40.12 5.08
CA LEU A 329 -49.78 39.58 5.97
C LEU A 329 -51.18 40.08 5.56
N GLN A 330 -52.09 39.17 5.25
CA GLN A 330 -53.49 39.49 5.04
C GLN A 330 -54.20 39.61 6.40
N VAL A 331 -54.57 40.84 6.77
CA VAL A 331 -55.47 41.08 7.90
C VAL A 331 -56.85 40.59 7.50
N ALA A 332 -57.35 39.56 8.18
CA ALA A 332 -58.70 39.04 7.98
C ALA A 332 -59.74 40.11 8.39
N GLY A 333 -60.24 40.89 7.41
CA GLY A 333 -61.25 41.90 7.66
C GLY A 333 -61.44 43.04 6.65
N ALA A 334 -60.93 42.96 5.41
CA ALA A 334 -61.21 43.98 4.39
C ALA A 334 -61.76 43.35 3.10
N SER A 335 -63.09 43.28 3.00
CA SER A 335 -63.79 43.08 1.73
C SER A 335 -63.52 44.24 0.78
N PRO A 336 -63.48 44.02 -0.56
CA PRO A 336 -63.18 45.05 -1.53
C PRO A 336 -64.37 46.01 -1.67
N LYS A 337 -64.15 47.31 -1.43
CA LYS A 337 -65.10 48.34 -1.88
C LYS A 337 -65.03 48.42 -3.41
N THR A 338 -66.11 47.94 -4.02
CA THR A 338 -66.55 48.31 -5.37
C THR A 338 -66.40 49.81 -5.60
N SER A 339 -65.59 50.20 -6.58
CA SER A 339 -65.75 51.49 -7.26
C SER A 339 -66.13 51.19 -8.71
N LEU A 340 -67.41 51.37 -9.00
CA LEU A 340 -67.95 51.51 -10.35
C LEU A 340 -67.27 52.70 -11.07
N PRO A 341 -67.22 52.71 -12.42
CA PRO A 341 -66.66 53.80 -13.18
C PRO A 341 -67.65 54.97 -13.21
N GLU A 342 -67.19 56.16 -12.83
CA GLU A 342 -67.94 57.39 -13.07
C GLU A 342 -67.56 57.94 -14.44
N ALA A 343 -68.52 57.92 -15.35
CA ALA A 343 -68.45 58.53 -16.67
C ALA A 343 -69.21 59.86 -16.66
N ALA A 344 -68.47 60.93 -16.99
CA ALA A 344 -68.88 62.12 -17.75
C ALA A 344 -69.91 63.07 -17.09
N PRO A 345 -70.14 64.32 -17.58
CA PRO A 345 -69.91 64.86 -18.93
C PRO A 345 -68.59 65.61 -19.17
#